data_AF-A0A374UT11-F1
#
_entry.id   AF-A0A374UT11-F1
#
_cell.length_a   1.000
_cell.length_b   1.000
_cell.length_c   1.000
_cell.angle_alpha   90.00
_cell.angle_beta   90.00
_cell.angle_gamma   90.00
#
_symmetry.space_group_name_H-M   'P 1'
#
loop_
_entity.id
_entity.type
_entity.pdbx_description
1 polymer ?
#
loop_
_entity_poly.entity_id
_entity_poly.type
_entity_poly.pdbx_seq_one_letter_code
_entity_poly.pdbx_strand_id
1 'polypeptide(L)'
;MIVEIFSDICKRVSSKTGYDVNYIFGDSTYIREAILTQKKIPQTASKRFPLIGLYTPFTEDKTDGKVYCKADVNLIIAINTLKDYTNEQRIEVSFKGLLRPLYDALIKEIGAENRLDFGYSGHVAHSYSENLVFGRRGAFDADGKEVEEKIDAIEITNLSLTVKKIKCYGNRL
;
A
#
# COMPACT_ATOMS: atom_id res chain seq x y z
N MET A 1 -1.29 -15.89 -0.60
CA MET A 1 -1.42 -15.45 -2.00
C MET A 1 -1.58 -13.95 -2.18
N ILE A 2 -2.65 -13.29 -1.70
CA ILE A 2 -2.83 -11.82 -1.94
C ILE A 2 -1.64 -11.01 -1.41
N VAL A 3 -1.16 -11.30 -0.21
CA VAL A 3 0.04 -10.66 0.38
C VAL A 3 1.28 -10.80 -0.51
N GLU A 4 1.47 -11.97 -1.14
CA GLU A 4 2.61 -12.25 -2.03
C GLU A 4 2.46 -11.53 -3.38
N ILE A 5 1.23 -11.48 -3.91
CA ILE A 5 0.91 -10.72 -5.12
C ILE A 5 1.31 -9.25 -4.92
N PHE A 6 0.90 -8.63 -3.81
CA PHE A 6 1.26 -7.25 -3.52
C PHE A 6 2.74 -7.05 -3.25
N SER A 7 3.43 -8.02 -2.63
CA SER A 7 4.90 -7.97 -2.51
C SER A 7 5.58 -7.88 -3.88
N ASP A 8 5.15 -8.71 -4.84
CA ASP A 8 5.72 -8.70 -6.19
C ASP A 8 5.35 -7.44 -6.98
N ILE A 9 4.11 -6.96 -6.84
CA ILE A 9 3.67 -5.68 -7.40
C ILE A 9 4.58 -4.56 -6.88
N CYS A 10 4.82 -4.48 -5.57
CA CYS A 10 5.66 -3.42 -4.98
C CYS A 10 7.10 -3.47 -5.52
N LYS A 11 7.69 -4.66 -5.73
CA LYS A 11 9.02 -4.77 -6.38
C LYS A 11 9.03 -4.19 -7.79
N ARG A 12 7.97 -4.39 -8.57
CA ARG A 12 7.84 -3.81 -9.92
C ARG A 12 7.63 -2.30 -9.86
N VAL A 13 6.84 -1.81 -8.90
CA VAL A 13 6.68 -0.37 -8.65
C VAL A 13 8.04 0.26 -8.32
N SER A 14 8.83 -0.34 -7.43
CA SER A 14 10.18 0.13 -7.12
C SER A 14 11.04 0.21 -8.38
N SER A 15 11.05 -0.87 -9.18
CA SER A 15 11.84 -0.95 -10.41
C SER A 15 11.46 0.11 -11.45
N LYS A 16 10.17 0.47 -11.55
CA LYS A 16 9.67 1.44 -12.54
C LYS A 16 9.82 2.89 -12.10
N THR A 17 9.70 3.15 -10.81
CA THR A 17 9.73 4.51 -10.26
C THR A 17 11.14 4.93 -9.81
N GLY A 18 12.04 3.98 -9.56
CA GLY A 18 13.35 4.23 -8.99
C GLY A 18 13.33 4.42 -7.46
N TYR A 19 12.17 4.36 -6.81
CA TYR A 19 12.06 4.41 -5.35
C TYR A 19 12.23 3.02 -4.75
N ASP A 20 12.97 2.91 -3.64
CA ASP A 20 13.01 1.67 -2.85
C ASP A 20 11.74 1.58 -1.99
N VAL A 21 10.64 1.06 -2.57
CA VAL A 21 9.35 0.93 -1.87
C VAL A 21 9.43 -0.11 -0.77
N ASN A 22 9.14 0.32 0.46
CA ASN A 22 8.94 -0.54 1.61
C ASN A 22 7.54 -1.15 1.55
N TYR A 23 7.45 -2.48 1.51
CA TYR A 23 6.16 -3.18 1.56
C TYR A 23 5.96 -3.83 2.92
N ILE A 24 4.83 -3.50 3.57
CA ILE A 24 4.43 -4.08 4.86
C ILE A 24 2.97 -4.52 4.74
N PHE A 25 2.59 -5.58 5.45
CA PHE A 25 1.20 -5.98 5.60
C PHE A 25 0.90 -6.23 7.08
N GLY A 26 -0.33 -5.94 7.50
CA GLY A 26 -0.72 -6.02 8.91
C GLY A 26 -1.92 -5.13 9.20
N ASP A 27 -2.42 -5.16 10.44
CA ASP A 27 -3.32 -4.10 10.89
C ASP A 27 -2.56 -2.77 11.03
N SER A 28 -3.29 -1.68 11.31
CA SER A 28 -2.71 -0.35 11.47
C SER A 28 -1.66 -0.26 12.59
N THR A 29 -1.83 -1.05 13.65
CA THR A 29 -0.91 -1.07 14.80
C THR A 29 0.40 -1.72 14.39
N TYR A 30 0.34 -2.89 13.76
CA TYR A 30 1.51 -3.61 13.28
C TYR A 30 2.32 -2.78 12.27
N ILE A 31 1.65 -2.18 11.28
CA ILE A 31 2.32 -1.34 10.27
C ILE A 31 3.04 -0.16 10.95
N ARG A 32 2.39 0.48 11.92
CA ARG A 32 2.98 1.59 12.68
C ARG A 32 4.20 1.15 13.49
N GLU A 33 4.12 0.04 14.21
CA GLU A 33 5.23 -0.49 15.00
C GLU A 33 6.42 -0.91 14.14
N ALA A 34 6.16 -1.46 12.96
CA ALA A 34 7.20 -1.83 12.01
C ALA A 34 7.99 -0.59 11.52
N ILE A 35 7.30 0.50 11.18
CA ILE A 35 7.94 1.78 10.79
C ILE A 35 8.78 2.35 11.93
N LEU A 36 8.25 2.34 13.16
CA LEU A 36 8.97 2.83 14.34
C LEU A 36 10.19 1.98 14.67
N THR A 37 10.10 0.67 14.49
CA THR A 37 11.23 -0.25 14.67
C THR A 37 12.31 -0.03 13.61
N GLN A 38 11.92 0.13 12.34
CA GLN A 38 12.86 0.44 11.25
C GLN A 38 13.58 1.78 11.48
N LYS A 39 12.90 2.79 12.04
CA LYS A 39 13.53 4.08 12.40
C LYS A 39 14.72 3.92 13.35
N LYS A 40 14.67 2.95 14.27
CA LYS A 40 15.71 2.74 15.30
C LYS A 40 16.96 2.04 14.75
N ILE A 41 16.88 1.44 13.57
CA ILE A 41 17.96 0.65 12.97
C ILE A 41 18.59 1.48 11.84
N PRO A 42 19.86 1.90 11.94
CA PRO A 42 20.50 2.78 10.97
C PRO A 42 20.40 2.31 9.51
N GLN A 43 20.46 0.99 9.29
CA GLN A 43 20.43 0.39 7.95
C GLN A 43 19.04 0.42 7.30
N THR A 44 17.96 0.49 8.08
CA THR A 44 16.56 0.45 7.57
C THR A 44 15.83 1.78 7.77
N ALA A 45 16.38 2.71 8.54
CA ALA A 45 15.78 4.01 8.82
C ALA A 45 15.54 4.86 7.56
N SER A 46 16.42 4.79 6.55
CA SER A 46 16.24 5.49 5.27
C SER A 46 15.34 4.76 4.29
N LYS A 47 15.14 3.44 4.48
CA LYS A 47 14.37 2.57 3.58
C LYS A 47 12.91 2.43 3.95
N ARG A 48 12.51 2.99 5.11
CA ARG A 48 11.13 2.85 5.61
C ARG A 48 10.09 3.59 4.77
N PHE A 49 10.50 4.55 3.94
CA PHE A 49 9.66 5.30 3.01
C PHE A 49 10.29 5.37 1.61
N PRO A 50 9.48 5.42 0.54
CA PRO A 50 8.02 5.37 0.55
C PRO A 50 7.49 4.00 0.97
N LEU A 51 6.40 4.00 1.73
CA LEU A 51 5.75 2.79 2.25
C LEU A 51 4.51 2.49 1.42
N ILE A 52 4.30 1.22 1.08
CA ILE A 52 3.02 0.66 0.67
C ILE A 52 2.61 -0.38 1.72
N GLY A 53 1.54 -0.10 2.46
CA GLY A 53 0.96 -0.96 3.47
C GLY A 53 -0.29 -1.66 2.95
N LEU A 54 -0.39 -2.99 3.07
CA LEU A 54 -1.62 -3.76 2.83
C LEU A 54 -2.29 -4.06 4.18
N TYR A 55 -3.49 -3.54 4.39
CA TYR A 55 -4.21 -3.77 5.65
C TYR A 55 -4.75 -5.19 5.74
N THR A 56 -4.56 -5.83 6.89
CA THR A 56 -5.10 -7.16 7.23
C THR A 56 -5.81 -7.13 8.59
N PRO A 57 -6.79 -8.02 8.84
CA PRO A 57 -7.30 -9.06 7.94
C PRO A 57 -8.20 -8.47 6.83
N PHE A 58 -8.30 -9.19 5.72
CA PHE A 58 -9.33 -9.03 4.69
C PHE A 58 -9.98 -10.38 4.43
N THR A 59 -11.22 -10.37 3.93
CA THR A 59 -11.97 -11.60 3.67
C THR A 59 -11.71 -12.10 2.26
N GLU A 60 -11.28 -13.35 2.14
CA GLU A 60 -11.24 -14.06 0.86
C GLU A 60 -12.54 -14.85 0.66
N ASP A 61 -13.44 -14.35 -0.19
CA ASP A 61 -14.63 -15.07 -0.61
C ASP A 61 -14.26 -16.24 -1.53
N LYS A 62 -14.53 -17.46 -1.07
CA LYS A 62 -14.27 -18.73 -1.77
C LYS A 62 -15.51 -19.35 -2.41
N THR A 63 -16.65 -18.66 -2.43
CA THR A 63 -17.92 -19.21 -2.92
C THR A 63 -17.91 -19.48 -4.42
N ASP A 64 -17.16 -18.69 -5.20
CA ASP A 64 -17.01 -18.88 -6.64
C ASP A 64 -15.87 -19.85 -6.98
N GLY A 65 -16.23 -21.10 -7.27
CA GLY A 65 -15.27 -22.17 -7.60
C GLY A 65 -14.45 -21.99 -8.89
N LYS A 66 -14.78 -20.99 -9.73
CA LYS A 66 -14.05 -20.67 -10.97
C LYS A 66 -12.78 -19.86 -10.72
N VAL A 67 -12.74 -19.12 -9.62
CA VAL A 67 -11.61 -18.26 -9.23
C VAL A 67 -10.93 -18.83 -7.98
N TYR A 68 -9.82 -18.24 -7.56
CA TYR A 68 -9.20 -18.61 -6.29
C TYR A 68 -9.92 -17.95 -5.10
N CYS A 69 -10.20 -16.67 -5.21
CA CYS A 69 -11.10 -15.93 -4.32
C CYS A 69 -11.50 -14.60 -4.95
N LYS A 70 -12.51 -13.97 -4.35
CA LYS A 70 -12.75 -12.53 -4.45
C LYS A 70 -12.44 -11.88 -3.10
N ALA A 71 -11.89 -10.68 -3.11
CA ALA A 71 -11.57 -9.96 -1.88
C ALA A 71 -11.62 -8.46 -2.13
N ASP A 72 -12.09 -7.71 -1.14
CA ASP A 72 -11.90 -6.26 -1.10
C ASP A 72 -10.79 -5.96 -0.10
N VAL A 73 -9.77 -5.23 -0.55
CA VAL A 73 -8.59 -4.90 0.27
C VAL A 73 -8.41 -3.40 0.41
N ASN A 74 -7.73 -3.00 1.47
CA ASN A 74 -7.38 -1.61 1.74
C ASN A 74 -5.86 -1.46 1.79
N LEU A 75 -5.35 -0.37 1.23
CA LEU A 75 -3.93 -0.04 1.24
C LEU A 75 -3.68 1.40 1.71
N ILE A 76 -2.46 1.62 2.20
CA ILE A 76 -1.92 2.95 2.47
C ILE A 76 -0.61 3.14 1.68
N ILE A 77 -0.45 4.28 1.04
CA ILE A 77 0.82 4.74 0.47
C ILE A 77 1.27 5.92 1.30
N ALA A 78 2.43 5.84 1.97
CA ALA A 78 2.88 6.88 2.88
C ALA A 78 4.32 7.33 2.60
N ILE A 79 4.59 8.60 2.90
CA ILE A 79 5.94 9.16 2.93
C ILE A 79 6.18 9.94 4.23
N ASN A 80 7.45 10.10 4.58
CA ASN A 80 7.83 11.05 5.61
C ASN A 80 7.61 12.48 5.10
N THR A 81 7.14 13.38 5.97
CA THR A 81 6.90 14.79 5.65
C THR A 81 7.44 15.69 6.76
N LEU A 82 7.73 16.94 6.42
CA LEU A 82 8.20 17.92 7.40
C LEU A 82 7.04 18.56 8.15
N LYS A 83 7.27 18.84 9.45
CA LYS A 83 6.26 19.36 10.37
C LYS A 83 5.80 20.79 10.02
N ASP A 84 6.65 21.55 9.37
CA ASP A 84 6.49 22.98 9.05
C ASP A 84 5.86 23.25 7.68
N TYR A 85 5.61 22.22 6.86
CA TYR A 85 4.90 22.39 5.60
C TYR A 85 3.44 22.79 5.81
N THR A 86 3.05 23.89 5.16
CA THR A 86 1.65 24.28 4.92
C THR A 86 0.93 23.21 4.10
N ASN A 87 -0.41 23.21 4.12
CA ASN A 87 -1.19 22.26 3.33
C ASN A 87 -0.91 22.43 1.82
N GLU A 88 -0.75 23.67 1.35
CA GLU A 88 -0.43 23.99 -0.03
C GLU A 88 0.94 23.41 -0.43
N GLN A 89 1.95 23.57 0.43
CA GLN A 89 3.26 22.96 0.21
C GLN A 89 3.21 21.43 0.23
N ARG A 90 2.40 20.82 1.11
CA ARG A 90 2.20 19.36 1.12
C ARG A 90 1.61 18.89 -0.20
N ILE A 91 0.62 19.60 -0.74
CA ILE A 91 0.02 19.24 -2.03
C ILE A 91 1.07 19.25 -3.14
N GLU A 92 1.92 20.27 -3.21
CA GLU A 92 2.95 20.35 -4.25
C GLU A 92 4.09 19.34 -4.03
N VAL A 93 4.64 19.28 -2.83
CA VAL A 93 5.85 18.50 -2.52
C VAL A 93 5.53 17.03 -2.30
N SER A 94 4.60 16.73 -1.39
CA SER A 94 4.27 15.35 -1.00
C SER A 94 3.36 14.68 -2.01
N PHE A 95 2.24 15.32 -2.35
CA PHE A 95 1.19 14.67 -3.14
C PHE A 95 1.53 14.65 -4.62
N LYS A 96 1.68 15.83 -5.24
CA LYS A 96 2.04 15.92 -6.66
C LYS A 96 3.46 15.42 -6.92
N GLY A 97 4.40 15.73 -6.04
CA GLY A 97 5.80 15.36 -6.22
C GLY A 97 6.08 13.86 -6.10
N LEU A 98 5.35 13.13 -5.25
CA LEU A 98 5.69 11.72 -4.96
C LEU A 98 4.48 10.80 -4.82
N LEU A 99 3.53 11.10 -3.92
CA LEU A 99 2.44 10.16 -3.59
C LEU A 99 1.53 9.84 -4.78
N ARG A 100 1.13 10.84 -5.59
CA ARG A 100 0.30 10.64 -6.78
C ARG A 100 1.04 9.84 -7.87
N PRO A 101 2.29 10.19 -8.25
CA PRO A 101 3.08 9.34 -9.15
C PRO A 101 3.21 7.88 -8.66
N LEU A 102 3.41 7.68 -7.36
CA LEU A 102 3.55 6.35 -6.78
C LEU A 102 2.22 5.58 -6.79
N TYR A 103 1.10 6.27 -6.50
CA TYR A 103 -0.25 5.74 -6.65
C TYR A 103 -0.54 5.32 -8.09
N ASP A 104 -0.26 6.18 -9.08
CA ASP A 104 -0.49 5.88 -10.49
C ASP A 104 0.33 4.65 -10.94
N ALA A 105 1.59 4.57 -10.50
CA ALA A 105 2.44 3.42 -10.74
C ALA A 105 1.89 2.14 -10.09
N LEU A 106 1.41 2.22 -8.85
CA LEU A 106 0.83 1.10 -8.13
C LEU A 106 -0.43 0.58 -8.83
N ILE A 107 -1.40 1.45 -9.13
CA ILE A 107 -2.65 1.06 -9.80
C ILE A 107 -2.36 0.45 -11.18
N LYS A 108 -1.40 1.00 -11.91
CA LYS A 108 -0.95 0.43 -13.19
C LYS A 108 -0.37 -0.98 -13.03
N GLU A 109 0.48 -1.21 -12.02
CA GLU A 109 1.06 -2.54 -11.77
C GLU A 109 0.05 -3.55 -11.24
N ILE A 110 -0.96 -3.10 -10.49
CA ILE A 110 -2.11 -3.92 -10.08
C ILE A 110 -2.90 -4.32 -11.32
N GLY A 111 -3.27 -3.37 -12.19
CA GLY A 111 -4.04 -3.65 -13.40
C GLY A 111 -3.30 -4.55 -14.41
N ALA A 112 -1.97 -4.53 -14.40
CA ALA A 112 -1.13 -5.38 -15.24
C ALA A 112 -0.81 -6.77 -14.60
N GLU A 113 -1.22 -7.02 -13.37
CA GLU A 113 -0.92 -8.26 -12.66
C GLU A 113 -1.71 -9.43 -13.25
N ASN A 114 -1.00 -10.40 -13.84
CA ASN A 114 -1.62 -11.52 -14.54
C ASN A 114 -2.44 -12.45 -13.62
N ARG A 115 -2.13 -12.49 -12.32
CA ARG A 115 -2.87 -13.24 -11.29
C ARG A 115 -4.20 -12.61 -10.93
N LEU A 116 -4.43 -11.35 -11.28
CA LEU A 116 -5.67 -10.61 -11.00
C LEU A 116 -6.53 -10.51 -12.26
N ASP A 117 -7.84 -10.53 -12.08
CA ASP A 117 -8.85 -10.35 -13.12
C ASP A 117 -9.68 -9.11 -12.82
N PHE A 118 -9.64 -8.13 -13.73
CA PHE A 118 -10.44 -6.89 -13.67
C PHE A 118 -11.50 -6.85 -14.79
N GLY A 119 -11.77 -7.99 -15.43
CA GLY A 119 -12.71 -8.10 -16.53
C GLY A 119 -12.29 -7.33 -17.78
N TYR A 120 -13.23 -7.16 -18.70
CA TYR A 120 -12.98 -6.58 -20.02
C TYR A 120 -12.58 -5.09 -19.97
N SER A 121 -13.07 -4.33 -18.98
CA SER A 121 -12.70 -2.91 -18.83
C SER A 121 -11.26 -2.73 -18.38
N GLY A 122 -10.65 -3.75 -17.75
CA GLY A 122 -9.35 -3.64 -17.09
C GLY A 122 -9.35 -2.61 -15.95
N HIS A 123 -10.52 -2.14 -15.52
CA HIS A 123 -10.63 -1.07 -14.54
C HIS A 123 -10.39 -1.61 -13.14
N VAL A 124 -9.35 -1.10 -12.49
CA VAL A 124 -9.02 -1.39 -11.09
C VAL A 124 -10.00 -0.60 -10.21
N ALA A 125 -11.12 -1.20 -9.83
CA ALA A 125 -12.16 -0.51 -9.04
C ALA A 125 -11.72 -0.34 -7.58
N HIS A 126 -11.68 0.93 -7.11
CA HIS A 126 -11.34 1.30 -5.74
C HIS A 126 -11.76 2.74 -5.44
N SER A 127 -11.75 3.10 -4.16
CA SER A 127 -11.88 4.47 -3.65
C SER A 127 -10.50 5.04 -3.30
N TYR A 128 -10.35 6.35 -3.44
CA TYR A 128 -9.11 7.10 -3.24
C TYR A 128 -9.32 8.26 -2.27
N SER A 129 -8.43 8.42 -1.29
CA SER A 129 -8.39 9.61 -0.44
C SER A 129 -6.97 10.08 -0.15
N GLU A 130 -6.79 11.40 -0.08
CA GLU A 130 -5.53 12.03 0.34
C GLU A 130 -5.63 12.39 1.81
N ASN A 131 -4.81 11.74 2.64
CA ASN A 131 -4.67 12.08 4.03
C ASN A 131 -3.39 12.89 4.26
N LEU A 132 -3.58 14.21 4.35
CA LEU A 132 -2.54 15.18 4.70
C LEU A 132 -2.02 15.00 6.15
N VAL A 133 -2.60 14.08 6.92
CA VAL A 133 -2.46 14.09 8.38
C VAL A 133 -2.66 12.70 9.03
N PHE A 134 -1.82 11.70 8.73
CA PHE A 134 -1.73 10.52 9.61
C PHE A 134 -0.92 10.81 10.88
N GLY A 135 -1.41 11.82 11.60
CA GLY A 135 -0.89 12.37 12.85
C GLY A 135 -1.52 13.73 13.12
N ARG A 136 -2.85 13.86 13.15
CA ARG A 136 -3.47 15.16 13.51
C ARG A 136 -2.99 15.57 14.89
N ARG A 137 -2.79 16.88 15.08
CA ARG A 137 -2.48 17.53 16.37
C ARG A 137 -3.31 16.87 17.49
N GLY A 138 -2.66 16.21 18.45
CA GLY A 138 -3.31 15.41 19.50
C GLY A 138 -3.40 13.90 19.25
N ALA A 139 -2.81 13.37 18.18
CA ALA A 139 -2.63 11.93 17.99
C ALA A 139 -1.60 11.44 19.01
N PHE A 140 -2.10 10.75 20.01
CA PHE A 140 -1.30 10.02 20.97
C PHE A 140 -1.14 8.57 20.50
N ASP A 141 0.00 7.95 20.78
CA ASP A 141 0.08 6.49 20.76
C ASP A 141 -0.85 5.88 21.82
N ALA A 142 -0.95 4.54 21.86
CA ALA A 142 -1.77 3.85 22.87
C ALA A 142 -1.39 4.24 24.32
N ASP A 143 -0.21 4.84 24.53
CA ASP A 143 0.34 5.26 25.80
C ASP A 143 0.20 6.77 26.07
N GLY A 144 -0.49 7.54 25.22
CA GLY A 144 -0.68 8.96 25.47
C GLY A 144 0.50 9.86 25.04
N LYS A 145 1.39 9.42 24.13
CA LYS A 145 2.52 10.23 23.61
C LYS A 145 2.34 10.71 22.18
N GLU A 146 2.70 11.96 21.91
CA GLU A 146 2.56 12.56 20.58
C GLU A 146 3.29 11.72 19.52
N VAL A 147 2.61 11.40 18.42
CA VAL A 147 3.23 10.71 17.29
C VAL A 147 4.36 11.58 16.72
N GLU A 148 5.60 11.14 16.95
CA GLU A 148 6.83 11.84 16.60
C GLU A 148 7.05 11.92 15.08
N GLU A 149 6.67 10.86 14.37
CA GLU A 149 6.76 10.72 12.92
C GLU A 149 5.53 11.33 12.23
N LYS A 150 5.74 12.35 11.39
CA LYS A 150 4.64 12.89 10.57
C LYS A 150 4.73 12.28 9.19
N ILE A 151 3.59 11.80 8.70
CA ILE A 151 3.48 11.24 7.35
C ILE A 151 2.36 11.94 6.59
N ASP A 152 2.55 12.08 5.30
CA ASP A 152 1.49 12.33 4.32
C ASP A 152 1.18 10.98 3.64
N ALA A 153 -0.09 10.70 3.37
CA ALA A 153 -0.46 9.42 2.78
C ALA A 153 -1.65 9.50 1.83
N ILE A 154 -1.75 8.50 0.96
CA ILE A 154 -2.94 8.16 0.18
C ILE A 154 -3.52 6.88 0.76
N GLU A 155 -4.83 6.83 0.98
CA GLU A 155 -5.54 5.57 1.24
C GLU A 155 -6.28 5.10 -0.01
N ILE A 156 -6.12 3.81 -0.29
CA ILE A 156 -6.89 3.09 -1.29
C ILE A 156 -7.83 2.17 -0.53
N THR A 157 -9.13 2.36 -0.67
CA THR A 157 -10.14 1.55 0.03
C THR A 157 -11.05 0.83 -0.94
N ASN A 158 -11.58 -0.32 -0.51
CA ASN A 158 -12.48 -1.15 -1.31
C ASN A 158 -11.87 -1.52 -2.68
N LEU A 159 -10.57 -1.81 -2.72
CA LEU A 159 -9.92 -2.30 -3.91
C LEU A 159 -10.43 -3.72 -4.18
N SER A 160 -11.27 -3.85 -5.20
CA SER A 160 -11.93 -5.12 -5.49
C SER A 160 -11.04 -6.01 -6.34
N LEU A 161 -10.74 -7.19 -5.81
CA LEU A 161 -9.84 -8.17 -6.41
C LEU A 161 -10.59 -9.44 -6.76
N THR A 162 -10.45 -9.88 -8.00
CA THR A 162 -10.72 -11.26 -8.38
C THR A 162 -9.40 -11.96 -8.63
N VAL A 163 -9.03 -12.90 -7.77
CA VAL A 163 -7.76 -13.63 -7.89
C VAL A 163 -7.99 -14.89 -8.71
N LYS A 164 -7.25 -15.04 -9.81
CA LYS A 164 -7.38 -16.17 -10.71
C LYS A 164 -6.94 -17.46 -10.04
N LYS A 165 -7.61 -18.56 -10.39
CA LYS A 165 -7.17 -19.90 -10.01
C LYS A 165 -5.96 -20.27 -10.86
N ILE A 166 -4.78 -20.35 -10.25
CA ILE A 166 -3.59 -20.81 -10.95
C ILE A 166 -3.78 -22.32 -11.21
N LYS A 167 -3.98 -22.69 -12.48
CA LYS A 167 -3.94 -24.09 -12.88
C LYS A 167 -2.48 -24.51 -12.95
N CYS A 168 -2.01 -25.23 -11.92
CA CYS A 168 -0.79 -25.99 -12.04
C CYS A 168 -1.05 -27.11 -13.05
N TYR A 169 -0.68 -26.89 -14.31
CA TYR A 169 -0.47 -28.00 -15.22
C TYR A 169 0.78 -28.71 -14.70
N GLY A 170 0.60 -29.78 -13.94
CA GLY A 170 1.70 -30.67 -13.59
C GLY A 170 2.45 -31.01 -14.87
N ASN A 171 3.78 -30.87 -14.84
CA ASN A 171 4.64 -31.26 -15.94
C ASN A 171 4.17 -32.62 -16.46
N ARG A 172 3.63 -32.64 -17.68
CA ARG A 172 3.43 -33.87 -18.42
C ARG A 172 4.83 -34.38 -18.72
N LEU A 173 5.31 -35.27 -17.86
CA LEU A 173 6.42 -36.20 -18.15
C LEU A 173 6.06 -37.01 -19.40
#